data_AF-R0KYS8-F1
#
_entry.id   AF-R0KYS8-F1
#
_cell.length_a   1.000
_cell.length_b   1.000
_cell.length_c   1.000
_cell.angle_alpha   90.00
_cell.angle_beta   90.00
_cell.angle_gamma   90.00
#
_symmetry.space_group_name_H-M   'P 1'
#
loop_
_entity.id
_entity.type
_entity.pdbx_description
1 polymer ?
#
loop_
_entity_poly.entity_id
_entity_poly.type
_entity_poly.pdbx_seq_one_letter_code
_entity_poly.pdbx_strand_id
1 'polypeptide(L)'
;MLTLDQIEKSIMYMDDTYDANFGEWIRNEDNSRIVAFNMKKYVDSYSVSNVIVVIKWIVKDWTLKSIIIFTKKMLIEEIKTLSFREADQDKEKYYNRVKIVSGIIYTWNPLFISEFILSTTKYFNSEEKIKLLEALLDSLEDNKLNDVLNHLNGKLDNKVRNELINVQNLSKRKKVDRRTNSMIEAYNVS
;
A
#
# COMPACT_ATOMS: atom_id res chain seq x y z
N MET A 1 -16.53 8.35 -5.96
CA MET A 1 -15.20 8.22 -5.34
C MET A 1 -15.05 9.39 -4.38
N LEU A 2 -14.66 9.14 -3.12
CA LEU A 2 -14.47 10.20 -2.13
C LEU A 2 -13.29 11.11 -2.52
N THR A 3 -13.40 12.41 -2.25
CA THR A 3 -12.34 13.40 -2.51
C THR A 3 -11.85 14.04 -1.20
N LEU A 4 -10.65 14.65 -1.22
CA LEU A 4 -10.09 15.33 -0.05
C LEU A 4 -10.97 16.51 0.40
N ASP A 5 -11.52 17.28 -0.53
CA ASP A 5 -12.43 18.41 -0.23
C ASP A 5 -13.72 17.95 0.46
N GLN A 6 -14.27 16.81 0.04
CA GLN A 6 -15.44 16.21 0.71
C GLN A 6 -15.12 15.75 2.13
N ILE A 7 -13.92 15.21 2.37
CA ILE A 7 -13.49 14.83 3.73
C ILE A 7 -13.36 16.08 4.59
N GLU A 8 -12.67 17.11 4.09
CA GLU A 8 -12.46 18.36 4.83
C GLU A 8 -13.79 19.00 5.25
N LYS A 9 -14.71 19.16 4.29
CA LYS A 9 -16.05 19.72 4.56
C LYS A 9 -16.84 18.89 5.56
N SER A 10 -16.76 17.57 5.48
CA SER A 10 -17.45 16.68 6.43
C SER A 10 -16.87 16.78 7.84
N ILE A 11 -15.54 16.90 7.97
CA ILE A 11 -14.87 17.04 9.26
C ILE A 11 -15.15 18.41 9.87
N MET A 12 -15.04 19.49 9.08
CA MET A 12 -15.41 20.84 9.54
C MET A 12 -16.85 20.90 10.03
N TYR A 13 -17.79 20.30 9.29
CA TYR A 13 -19.18 20.22 9.73
C TYR A 13 -19.34 19.48 11.07
N MET A 14 -18.58 18.40 11.29
CA MET A 14 -18.60 17.68 12.57
C MET A 14 -18.00 18.50 13.71
N ASP A 15 -16.85 19.14 13.47
CA ASP A 15 -16.17 19.99 14.44
C ASP A 15 -17.09 21.16 14.87
N ASP A 16 -17.75 21.82 13.91
CA ASP A 16 -18.72 22.88 14.16
C ASP A 16 -19.97 22.38 14.91
N THR A 17 -20.50 21.20 14.52
CA THR A 17 -21.74 20.65 15.12
C THR A 17 -21.54 20.24 16.58
N TYR A 18 -20.35 19.75 16.92
CA TYR A 18 -20.07 19.18 18.23
C TYR A 18 -19.16 20.06 19.10
N ASP A 19 -18.80 21.27 18.64
CA ASP A 19 -17.85 22.17 19.31
C ASP A 19 -16.56 21.43 19.71
N ALA A 20 -15.98 20.74 18.72
CA ALA A 20 -14.87 19.80 18.89
C ALA A 20 -13.76 20.04 17.85
N ASN A 21 -12.62 19.36 18.03
CA ASN A 21 -11.47 19.43 17.13
C ASN A 21 -11.08 18.03 16.62
N PHE A 22 -12.04 17.28 16.08
CA PHE A 22 -11.80 15.94 15.54
C PHE A 22 -10.78 15.96 14.40
N GLY A 23 -10.85 16.96 13.52
CA GLY A 23 -9.92 17.07 12.39
C GLY A 23 -8.46 17.16 12.83
N GLU A 24 -8.18 18.09 13.75
CA GLU A 24 -6.85 18.27 14.32
C GLU A 24 -6.40 17.02 15.11
N TRP A 25 -7.30 16.46 15.92
CA TRP A 25 -6.98 15.30 16.73
C TRP A 25 -6.64 14.05 15.89
N ILE A 26 -7.40 13.78 14.83
CA ILE A 26 -7.16 12.65 13.92
C ILE A 26 -5.86 12.85 13.13
N ARG A 27 -5.55 14.10 12.75
CA ARG A 27 -4.34 14.45 11.99
C ARG A 27 -3.11 14.72 12.87
N ASN A 28 -3.20 14.56 14.19
CA ASN A 28 -2.03 14.62 15.06
C ASN A 28 -1.27 13.29 15.02
N GLU A 29 0.01 13.32 14.62
CA GLU A 29 0.82 12.12 14.46
C GLU A 29 1.10 11.37 15.78
N ASP A 30 1.03 12.04 16.93
CA ASP A 30 1.13 11.42 18.25
C ASP A 30 -0.03 10.44 18.50
N ASN A 31 -1.18 10.69 17.86
CA ASN A 31 -2.36 9.84 17.95
C ASN A 31 -2.33 8.68 16.94
N SER A 32 -1.31 8.58 16.08
CA SER A 32 -1.21 7.60 14.96
C SER A 32 -1.60 6.18 15.35
N ARG A 33 -1.13 5.68 16.51
CA ARG A 33 -1.42 4.32 16.97
C ARG A 33 -2.89 4.10 17.33
N ILE A 34 -3.51 5.08 18.00
CA ILE A 34 -4.91 5.00 18.45
C ILE A 34 -5.85 5.15 17.26
N VAL A 35 -5.56 6.10 16.37
CA VAL A 35 -6.32 6.31 15.14
C VAL A 35 -6.28 5.04 14.28
N ALA A 36 -5.08 4.49 14.03
CA ALA A 36 -4.91 3.25 13.27
C ALA A 36 -5.69 2.07 13.85
N PHE A 37 -5.65 1.89 15.18
CA PHE A 37 -6.37 0.81 15.85
C PHE A 37 -7.89 0.90 15.66
N ASN A 38 -8.45 2.11 15.71
CA ASN A 38 -9.88 2.31 15.50
C ASN A 38 -10.27 2.18 14.02
N MET A 39 -9.45 2.73 13.13
CA MET A 39 -9.71 2.68 11.69
C MET A 39 -9.70 1.28 11.10
N LYS A 40 -8.88 0.36 11.64
CA LYS A 40 -8.80 -1.02 11.13
C LYS A 40 -10.18 -1.70 11.07
N LYS A 41 -11.09 -1.34 11.98
CA LYS A 41 -12.44 -1.92 12.09
C LYS A 41 -13.32 -1.65 10.87
N TYR A 42 -12.99 -0.60 10.11
CA TYR A 42 -13.80 -0.10 9.01
C TYR A 42 -13.19 -0.37 7.64
N VAL A 43 -12.00 -0.98 7.56
CA VAL A 43 -11.30 -1.21 6.28
C VAL A 43 -12.16 -2.03 5.32
N ASP A 44 -12.88 -3.02 5.82
CA ASP A 44 -13.77 -3.88 5.02
C ASP A 44 -15.12 -3.24 4.68
N SER A 45 -15.49 -2.15 5.37
CA SER A 45 -16.78 -1.48 5.19
C SER A 45 -16.78 -0.50 4.02
N TYR A 46 -15.60 -0.18 3.47
CA TYR A 46 -15.43 0.84 2.45
C TYR A 46 -14.63 0.30 1.27
N SER A 47 -14.83 0.92 0.10
CA SER A 47 -14.02 0.61 -1.08
C SER A 47 -12.54 0.95 -0.84
N VAL A 48 -11.66 0.15 -1.45
CA VAL A 48 -10.19 0.34 -1.40
C VAL A 48 -9.79 1.78 -1.74
N SER A 49 -10.39 2.38 -2.76
CA SER A 49 -10.10 3.76 -3.18
C SER A 49 -10.47 4.78 -2.11
N ASN A 50 -11.65 4.66 -1.47
CA ASN A 50 -12.04 5.54 -0.38
C ASN A 50 -11.09 5.41 0.81
N VAL A 51 -10.70 4.18 1.19
CA VAL A 51 -9.74 3.96 2.28
C VAL A 51 -8.40 4.61 1.98
N ILE A 52 -7.89 4.49 0.75
CA ILE A 52 -6.64 5.14 0.33
C ILE A 52 -6.74 6.67 0.48
N VAL A 53 -7.84 7.28 0.01
CA VAL A 53 -8.03 8.74 0.09
C VAL A 53 -8.09 9.22 1.54
N VAL A 54 -8.82 8.50 2.40
CA VAL A 54 -8.88 8.82 3.84
C VAL A 54 -7.51 8.71 4.49
N ILE A 55 -6.77 7.62 4.23
CA ILE A 55 -5.42 7.47 4.81
C ILE A 55 -4.51 8.60 4.35
N LYS A 56 -4.53 8.96 3.05
CA LYS A 56 -3.74 10.08 2.51
C LYS A 56 -4.12 11.42 3.13
N TRP A 57 -5.40 11.62 3.46
CA TRP A 57 -5.84 12.81 4.18
C TRP A 57 -5.31 12.85 5.62
N ILE A 58 -5.44 11.74 6.36
CA ILE A 58 -4.99 11.63 7.75
C ILE A 58 -3.50 11.89 7.87
N VAL A 59 -2.70 11.18 7.08
CA VAL A 59 -1.24 11.20 7.21
C VAL A 59 -0.57 12.33 6.43
N LYS A 60 -1.35 13.28 5.91
CA LYS A 60 -0.82 14.44 5.21
C LYS A 60 0.09 15.22 6.15
N ASP A 61 1.32 15.46 5.71
CA ASP A 61 2.41 16.15 6.41
C ASP A 61 3.01 15.37 7.61
N TRP A 62 2.64 14.10 7.79
CA TRP A 62 3.24 13.25 8.84
C TRP A 62 4.66 12.81 8.48
N THR A 63 5.45 12.54 9.52
CA THR A 63 6.75 11.90 9.35
C THR A 63 6.60 10.46 8.85
N LEU A 64 7.56 9.97 8.05
CA LEU A 64 7.55 8.59 7.59
C LEU A 64 7.46 7.58 8.75
N LYS A 65 8.08 7.89 9.89
CA LYS A 65 8.02 7.10 11.13
C LYS A 65 6.57 6.91 11.59
N SER A 66 5.78 7.99 11.67
CA SER A 66 4.39 7.94 12.09
C SER A 66 3.51 7.20 11.06
N ILE A 67 3.77 7.39 9.77
CA ILE A 67 3.07 6.66 8.69
C ILE A 67 3.36 5.15 8.79
N ILE A 68 4.59 4.75 9.09
CA ILE A 68 4.95 3.34 9.32
C ILE A 68 4.19 2.78 10.53
N ILE A 69 4.17 3.50 11.65
CA ILE A 69 3.44 3.07 12.87
C ILE A 69 1.96 2.88 12.57
N PHE A 70 1.35 3.88 11.94
CA PHE A 70 -0.06 3.90 11.56
C PHE A 70 -0.40 2.73 10.62
N THR A 71 0.30 2.64 9.48
CA THR A 71 0.03 1.63 8.46
C THR A 71 0.30 0.23 8.98
N LYS A 72 1.34 0.07 9.81
CA LYS A 72 1.65 -1.21 10.45
C LYS A 72 0.49 -1.69 11.31
N LYS A 73 -0.03 -0.80 12.15
CA LYS A 73 -1.10 -1.14 13.08
C LYS A 73 -2.45 -1.33 12.40
N MET A 74 -2.72 -0.56 11.35
CA MET A 74 -3.98 -0.60 10.61
C MET A 74 -4.05 -1.78 9.63
N LEU A 75 -2.95 -2.10 8.93
CA LEU A 75 -2.97 -3.01 7.78
C LEU A 75 -1.92 -4.12 7.85
N ILE A 76 -0.65 -3.80 8.12
CA ILE A 76 0.46 -4.78 7.93
C ILE A 76 0.38 -5.96 8.89
N GLU A 77 0.02 -5.74 10.16
CA GLU A 77 -0.16 -6.83 11.14
C GLU A 77 -1.23 -7.83 10.68
N GLU A 78 -2.31 -7.33 10.07
CA GLU A 78 -3.38 -8.18 9.53
C GLU A 78 -2.96 -8.88 8.24
N ILE A 79 -2.27 -8.18 7.32
CA ILE A 79 -1.68 -8.78 6.10
C ILE A 79 -0.81 -9.98 6.45
N LYS A 80 0.06 -9.85 7.47
CA LYS A 80 0.90 -10.95 7.93
C LYS A 80 0.04 -12.15 8.34
N THR A 81 -0.99 -11.91 9.14
CA THR A 81 -1.90 -12.95 9.65
C THR A 81 -2.70 -13.62 8.53
N LEU A 82 -3.12 -12.86 7.52
CA LEU A 82 -3.88 -13.36 6.38
C LEU A 82 -3.02 -14.10 5.36
N SER A 83 -1.70 -13.90 5.36
CA SER A 83 -0.80 -14.42 4.32
C SER A 83 -0.78 -15.95 4.20
N PHE A 84 -1.15 -16.69 5.25
CA PHE A 84 -1.21 -18.16 5.25
C PHE A 84 -2.64 -18.72 5.27
N ARG A 85 -3.64 -17.85 5.24
CA ARG A 85 -5.03 -18.31 5.26
C ARG A 85 -5.50 -18.62 3.85
N GLU A 86 -6.11 -19.79 3.70
CA GLU A 86 -6.52 -20.31 2.40
C GLU A 86 -8.00 -20.09 2.08
N ALA A 87 -8.80 -19.67 3.06
CA ALA A 87 -10.20 -19.33 2.83
C ALA A 87 -10.31 -18.16 1.85
N ASP A 88 -11.24 -18.25 0.90
CA ASP A 88 -11.34 -17.26 -0.19
C ASP A 88 -11.64 -15.85 0.32
N GLN A 89 -12.45 -15.74 1.38
CA GLN A 89 -12.70 -14.46 2.05
C GLN A 89 -11.42 -13.85 2.63
N ASP A 90 -10.53 -14.68 3.20
CA ASP A 90 -9.27 -14.19 3.77
C ASP A 90 -8.27 -13.79 2.67
N LYS A 91 -8.29 -14.47 1.52
CA LYS A 91 -7.51 -14.06 0.33
C LYS A 91 -7.98 -12.72 -0.21
N GLU A 92 -9.29 -12.54 -0.37
CA GLU A 92 -9.86 -11.26 -0.82
C GLU A 92 -9.44 -10.13 0.13
N LYS A 93 -9.60 -10.37 1.44
CA LYS A 93 -9.16 -9.44 2.46
C LYS A 93 -7.69 -9.09 2.30
N TYR A 94 -6.81 -10.09 2.20
CA TYR A 94 -5.38 -9.91 2.00
C TYR A 94 -5.10 -8.98 0.81
N TYR A 95 -5.66 -9.29 -0.37
CA TYR A 95 -5.43 -8.49 -1.58
C TYR A 95 -5.97 -7.07 -1.46
N ASN A 96 -7.10 -6.87 -0.79
CA ASN A 96 -7.64 -5.53 -0.55
C ASN A 96 -6.69 -4.69 0.33
N ARG A 97 -6.12 -5.25 1.40
CA ARG A 97 -5.13 -4.52 2.23
C ARG A 97 -3.86 -4.23 1.45
N VAL A 98 -3.35 -5.19 0.68
CA VAL A 98 -2.15 -4.96 -0.15
C VAL A 98 -2.42 -3.84 -1.15
N LYS A 99 -3.56 -3.83 -1.84
CA LYS A 99 -3.96 -2.74 -2.75
C LYS A 99 -4.03 -1.39 -2.06
N ILE A 100 -4.54 -1.34 -0.83
CA ILE A 100 -4.56 -0.10 -0.03
C ILE A 100 -3.12 0.37 0.22
N VAL A 101 -2.22 -0.51 0.68
CA VAL A 101 -0.81 -0.16 0.93
C VAL A 101 -0.13 0.29 -0.36
N SER A 102 -0.29 -0.44 -1.47
CA SER A 102 0.22 -0.04 -2.79
C SER A 102 -0.28 1.35 -3.19
N GLY A 103 -1.57 1.64 -3.03
CA GLY A 103 -2.16 2.93 -3.37
C GLY A 103 -1.67 4.10 -2.51
N ILE A 104 -1.34 3.85 -1.23
CA ILE A 104 -0.72 4.83 -0.34
C ILE A 104 0.68 5.19 -0.85
N ILE A 105 1.51 4.18 -1.13
CA ILE A 105 2.92 4.38 -1.51
C ILE A 105 3.13 4.73 -2.99
N TYR A 106 2.10 4.58 -3.83
CA TYR A 106 2.19 4.70 -5.28
C TYR A 106 2.85 5.99 -5.77
N THR A 107 2.63 7.12 -5.08
CA THR A 107 3.19 8.43 -5.46
C THR A 107 4.47 8.79 -4.71
N TRP A 108 4.96 7.94 -3.80
CA TRP A 108 6.13 8.24 -2.99
C TRP A 108 7.43 8.10 -3.79
N ASN A 109 8.49 8.78 -3.34
CA ASN A 109 9.81 8.57 -3.93
C ASN A 109 10.34 7.14 -3.62
N PRO A 110 11.18 6.54 -4.50
CA PRO A 110 11.69 5.18 -4.33
C PRO A 110 12.41 4.94 -2.99
N LEU A 111 13.17 5.92 -2.50
CA LEU A 111 13.87 5.82 -1.23
C LEU A 111 12.89 5.64 -0.06
N PHE A 112 11.81 6.43 -0.02
CA PHE A 112 10.79 6.34 1.03
C PHE A 112 10.06 5.01 0.99
N ILE A 113 9.75 4.50 -0.22
CA ILE A 113 9.17 3.18 -0.40
C ILE A 113 10.09 2.10 0.18
N SER A 114 11.39 2.17 -0.10
CA SER A 114 12.36 1.20 0.40
C SER A 114 12.45 1.19 1.93
N GLU A 115 12.52 2.36 2.57
CA GLU A 115 12.57 2.49 4.03
C GLU A 115 11.26 2.04 4.69
N PHE A 116 10.12 2.33 4.07
CA PHE A 116 8.82 1.83 4.49
C PHE A 116 8.77 0.30 4.43
N ILE A 117 9.21 -0.31 3.33
CA ILE A 117 9.25 -1.77 3.15
C ILE A 117 10.12 -2.42 4.23
N LEU A 118 11.34 -1.93 4.44
CA LEU A 118 12.27 -2.49 5.43
C LEU A 118 11.70 -2.41 6.85
N SER A 119 11.09 -1.28 7.17
CA SER A 119 10.54 -1.03 8.50
C SER A 119 9.28 -1.85 8.79
N THR A 120 8.39 -2.00 7.80
CA THR A 120 7.12 -2.72 7.96
C THR A 120 7.30 -4.23 7.89
N THR A 121 8.29 -4.72 7.15
CA THR A 121 8.56 -6.16 6.97
C THR A 121 9.62 -6.74 7.90
N LYS A 122 10.15 -5.96 8.86
CA LYS A 122 11.19 -6.41 9.80
C LYS A 122 10.88 -7.73 10.52
N TYR A 123 9.61 -7.99 10.81
CA TYR A 123 9.15 -9.17 11.55
C TYR A 123 8.55 -10.26 10.65
N PHE A 124 8.70 -10.12 9.34
CA PHE A 124 8.24 -11.10 8.36
C PHE A 124 9.37 -12.11 8.13
N ASN A 125 9.02 -13.38 7.97
CA ASN A 125 9.93 -14.40 7.44
C ASN A 125 10.10 -14.20 5.92
N SER A 126 11.07 -14.89 5.30
CA SER A 126 11.37 -14.70 3.88
C SER A 126 10.18 -14.99 2.95
N GLU A 127 9.34 -15.97 3.26
CA GLU A 127 8.19 -16.33 2.43
C GLU A 127 7.06 -15.31 2.53
N GLU A 128 6.77 -14.83 3.74
CA GLU A 128 5.82 -13.74 3.97
C GLU A 128 6.28 -12.46 3.25
N LYS A 129 7.59 -12.16 3.31
CA LYS A 129 8.19 -11.01 2.62
C LYS A 129 8.04 -11.13 1.11
N ILE A 130 8.43 -12.26 0.53
CA ILE A 130 8.34 -12.47 -0.93
C ILE A 130 6.90 -12.25 -1.38
N LYS A 131 5.94 -12.96 -0.76
CA LYS A 131 4.53 -12.86 -1.11
C LYS A 131 3.98 -11.43 -1.02
N LEU A 132 4.29 -10.72 0.07
CA LEU A 132 3.87 -9.33 0.23
C LEU A 132 4.52 -8.42 -0.81
N LEU A 133 5.84 -8.52 -1.00
CA LEU A 133 6.58 -7.61 -1.87
C LEU A 133 6.24 -7.83 -3.34
N GLU A 134 6.01 -9.07 -3.77
CA GLU A 134 5.46 -9.36 -5.10
C GLU A 134 4.15 -8.63 -5.34
N ALA A 135 3.18 -8.80 -4.43
CA ALA A 135 1.86 -8.19 -4.58
C ALA A 135 1.90 -6.66 -4.43
N LEU A 136 2.74 -6.13 -3.54
CA LEU A 136 2.87 -4.69 -3.28
C LEU A 136 3.50 -3.96 -4.48
N LEU A 137 4.56 -4.55 -5.05
CA LEU A 137 5.39 -3.93 -6.08
C LEU A 137 4.88 -4.17 -7.51
N ASP A 138 3.96 -5.11 -7.73
CA ASP A 138 3.38 -5.41 -9.05
C ASP A 138 2.72 -4.18 -9.73
N SER A 139 2.20 -3.26 -8.91
CA SER A 139 1.56 -2.03 -9.38
C SER A 139 2.52 -0.90 -9.79
N LEU A 140 3.81 -1.03 -9.52
CA LEU A 140 4.80 0.02 -9.82
C LEU A 140 5.29 -0.06 -11.28
N GLU A 141 5.58 1.11 -11.84
CA GLU A 141 6.23 1.21 -13.15
C GLU A 141 7.65 0.65 -13.11
N ASP A 142 8.12 0.10 -14.22
CA ASP A 142 9.39 -0.66 -14.26
C ASP A 142 10.60 0.18 -13.81
N ASN A 143 10.65 1.46 -14.18
CA ASN A 143 11.72 2.38 -13.75
C ASN A 143 11.70 2.59 -12.23
N LYS A 144 10.52 2.91 -11.68
CA LYS A 144 10.34 3.11 -10.25
C LYS A 144 10.63 1.84 -9.45
N LEU A 145 10.23 0.68 -9.98
CA LEU A 145 10.53 -0.62 -9.40
C LEU A 145 12.05 -0.86 -9.36
N ASN A 146 12.78 -0.59 -10.44
CA ASN A 146 14.25 -0.69 -10.45
C ASN A 146 14.88 0.16 -9.35
N ASP A 147 14.44 1.41 -9.21
CA ASP A 147 14.97 2.34 -8.20
C ASP A 147 14.70 1.84 -6.78
N VAL A 148 13.48 1.35 -6.51
CA VAL A 148 13.13 0.74 -5.22
C VAL A 148 14.02 -0.48 -4.93
N LEU A 149 14.19 -1.38 -5.90
CA LEU A 149 15.03 -2.57 -5.75
C LEU A 149 16.51 -2.21 -5.54
N ASN A 150 17.00 -1.14 -6.20
CA ASN A 150 18.34 -0.62 -6.00
C ASN A 150 18.54 -0.10 -4.56
N HIS A 151 17.55 0.58 -3.98
CA HIS A 151 17.61 1.02 -2.59
C HIS A 151 17.49 -0.12 -1.57
N LEU A 152 16.83 -1.22 -1.94
CA LEU A 152 16.71 -2.44 -1.13
C LEU A 152 17.95 -3.35 -1.25
N ASN A 153 18.81 -3.11 -2.24
CA ASN A 153 20.02 -3.88 -2.51
C ASN A 153 20.93 -3.91 -1.26
N GLY A 154 21.29 -5.12 -0.81
CA GLY A 154 22.13 -5.32 0.37
C GLY A 154 21.43 -5.13 1.73
N LYS A 155 20.14 -4.71 1.74
CA LYS A 155 19.33 -4.55 2.95
C LYS A 155 18.31 -5.68 3.17
N LEU A 156 18.06 -6.49 2.14
CA LEU A 156 17.21 -7.69 2.20
C LEU A 156 18.05 -8.97 2.22
N ASP A 157 17.47 -10.05 2.76
CA ASP A 157 18.08 -11.37 2.68
C ASP A 157 18.18 -11.87 1.24
N ASN A 158 19.22 -12.66 0.95
CA ASN A 158 19.52 -13.12 -0.41
C ASN A 158 18.36 -13.93 -1.02
N LYS A 159 17.62 -14.70 -0.21
CA LYS A 159 16.45 -15.47 -0.68
C LYS A 159 15.36 -14.52 -1.20
N VAL A 160 14.93 -13.55 -0.40
CA VAL A 160 13.92 -12.55 -0.80
C VAL A 160 14.38 -11.78 -2.04
N ARG A 161 15.65 -11.35 -2.07
CA ARG A 161 16.20 -10.61 -3.19
C ARG A 161 16.13 -11.39 -4.51
N ASN A 162 16.60 -12.63 -4.50
CA ASN A 162 16.67 -13.44 -5.72
C ASN A 162 15.27 -13.64 -6.31
N GLU A 163 14.27 -13.84 -5.47
CA GLU A 163 12.90 -13.97 -5.98
C GLU A 163 12.31 -12.68 -6.51
N LEU A 164 12.58 -11.53 -5.88
CA LEU A 164 12.13 -10.25 -6.45
C LEU A 164 12.74 -9.97 -7.83
N ILE A 165 13.98 -10.37 -8.07
CA ILE A 165 14.62 -10.27 -9.39
C ILE A 165 13.95 -11.22 -10.39
N ASN A 166 13.65 -12.45 -9.98
CA ASN A 166 12.94 -13.42 -10.83
C ASN A 166 11.56 -12.92 -11.23
N VAL A 167 10.79 -12.41 -10.27
CA VAL A 167 9.47 -11.82 -10.49
C VAL A 167 9.57 -10.65 -11.46
N GLN A 168 10.52 -9.74 -11.26
CA GLN A 168 10.73 -8.63 -12.18
C GLN A 168 11.01 -9.10 -13.62
N ASN A 169 11.84 -10.13 -13.79
CA ASN A 169 12.16 -10.70 -15.10
C ASN A 169 10.93 -11.36 -15.74
N LEU A 170 10.09 -12.04 -14.96
CA LEU A 170 8.83 -12.63 -15.43
C LEU A 170 7.81 -11.55 -15.82
N SER A 171 7.69 -10.47 -15.05
CA SER A 171 6.80 -9.34 -15.35
C SER A 171 7.22 -8.63 -16.64
N LYS A 172 8.53 -8.45 -16.86
CA LYS A 172 9.07 -7.92 -18.12
C LYS A 172 8.74 -8.82 -19.31
N ARG A 173 8.90 -10.15 -19.16
CA ARG A 173 8.53 -11.13 -20.21
C ARG A 173 7.05 -11.10 -20.55
N LYS A 174 6.15 -11.11 -19.56
CA LYS A 174 4.69 -11.03 -19.76
C LYS A 174 4.25 -9.72 -20.46
N LYS A 175 4.91 -8.59 -20.17
CA LYS A 175 4.64 -7.31 -20.86
C LYS A 175 5.14 -7.30 -22.31
N VAL A 176 6.26 -7.98 -22.60
CA VAL A 176 6.75 -8.17 -23.98
C VAL A 176 5.80 -9.07 -24.77
N ASP A 177 5.34 -10.20 -24.20
CA ASP A 177 4.39 -11.10 -24.88
C ASP A 177 3.02 -10.44 -25.15
N ARG A 178 2.56 -9.52 -24.28
CA ARG A 178 1.36 -8.72 -24.53
C ARG A 178 1.51 -7.72 -25.68
N ARG A 179 2.74 -7.25 -25.97
CA ARG A 179 3.01 -6.37 -27.12
C ARG A 179 3.01 -7.12 -28.46
N THR A 180 3.21 -8.44 -28.47
CA THR A 180 3.33 -9.20 -29.71
C THR A 180 2.00 -9.64 -30.31
N ASN A 181 0.92 -9.78 -29.51
CA ASN A 181 -0.34 -10.37 -30.01
C ASN A 181 -1.59 -9.47 -29.93
N SER A 182 -1.53 -8.23 -29.44
CA SER A 182 -2.74 -7.38 -29.33
C SER A 182 -2.67 -6.00 -30.01
N MET A 183 -1.50 -5.57 -30.51
CA MET A 183 -1.42 -4.34 -31.32
C MET A 183 -1.53 -4.61 -32.83
N ILE A 184 -1.26 -5.82 -33.33
CA ILE A 184 -1.35 -6.12 -34.77
C ILE A 184 -2.80 -6.31 -35.23
N GLU A 185 -3.69 -6.77 -34.35
CA GLU A 185 -5.13 -6.89 -34.66
C GLU A 185 -5.91 -5.57 -34.53
N ALA A 186 -5.43 -4.61 -33.73
CA ALA A 186 -6.09 -3.31 -33.58
C ALA A 186 -5.78 -2.30 -34.70
N TYR A 187 -4.80 -2.59 -35.57
CA TYR A 187 -4.40 -1.70 -36.68
C TYR A 187 -4.67 -2.28 -38.08
N ASN A 188 -5.20 -3.50 -38.19
CA ASN A 188 -5.54 -4.15 -39.47
C ASN A 188 -7.02 -4.50 -39.58
N VAL A 189 -7.91 -3.57 -39.24
CA VAL A 189 -9.28 -3.58 -39.76
C VAL A 189 -9.42 -2.33 -40.63
N SER A 190 -9.37 -2.59 -41.93
CA SER A 190 -9.70 -1.67 -43.02
C SER A 190 -11.17 -1.24 -42.96
#